data_AF-W7LTV6-F1
#
_entry.id   AF-W7LTV6-F1
#
_cell.length_a   1.000
_cell.length_b   1.000
_cell.length_c   1.000
_cell.angle_alpha   90.00
_cell.angle_beta   90.00
_cell.angle_gamma   90.00
#
_symmetry.space_group_name_H-M   'P 1'
#
loop_
_entity.id
_entity.type
_entity.pdbx_description
1 polymer ?
#
loop_
_entity_poly.entity_id
_entity_poly.type
_entity_poly.pdbx_seq_one_letter_code
_entity_poly.pdbx_strand_id
1 'polypeptide(L)'
;MPLMERTTTVRDDHTHWKCVRPERNGGFCNTTMNMWENQCRKCAAIREPRFAFAMTREGHKLGVLGSVDIDNVEMWHYELET
;
A
#
# COMPACT_ATOMS: atom_id res chain seq x y z
N MET A 1 9.64 -13.34 5.92
CA MET A 1 8.31 -13.86 5.59
C MET A 1 8.27 -14.09 4.08
N PRO A 2 7.83 -15.26 3.61
CA PRO A 2 7.68 -15.49 2.18
C PRO A 2 6.51 -14.65 1.64
N LEU A 3 6.74 -13.99 0.51
CA LEU A 3 5.74 -13.15 -0.18
C LEU A 3 5.00 -14.00 -1.21
N MET A 4 3.69 -13.74 -1.38
CA MET A 4 2.95 -14.31 -2.52
C MET A 4 3.38 -13.64 -3.83
N GLU A 5 3.04 -14.30 -4.94
CA GLU A 5 3.07 -13.68 -6.26
C GLU A 5 2.19 -12.42 -6.30
N ARG A 6 2.50 -11.52 -7.23
CA ARG A 6 1.72 -10.31 -7.44
C ARG A 6 0.29 -10.68 -7.82
N THR A 7 -0.66 -9.97 -7.24
CA THR A 7 -2.08 -10.12 -7.59
C THR A 7 -2.73 -8.77 -7.78
N THR A 8 -3.65 -8.70 -8.75
CA THR A 8 -4.55 -7.55 -8.93
C THR A 8 -5.78 -7.65 -8.03
N THR A 9 -6.03 -8.82 -7.45
CA THR A 9 -7.13 -9.04 -6.52
C THR A 9 -6.79 -8.43 -5.16
N VAL A 10 -7.58 -7.43 -4.74
CA VAL A 10 -7.52 -6.88 -3.39
C VAL A 10 -8.12 -7.90 -2.41
N ARG A 11 -7.39 -8.26 -1.34
CA ARG A 11 -7.92 -9.14 -0.28
C ARG A 11 -9.07 -8.44 0.45
N ASP A 12 -10.02 -9.22 0.98
CA ASP A 12 -11.17 -8.68 1.72
C ASP A 12 -10.77 -7.87 2.97
N ASP A 13 -9.65 -8.21 3.60
CA ASP A 13 -9.11 -7.53 4.78
C ASP A 13 -8.21 -6.33 4.44
N HIS A 14 -7.84 -6.13 3.16
CA HIS A 14 -7.09 -4.98 2.69
C HIS A 14 -8.01 -3.77 2.48
N THR A 15 -8.36 -3.13 3.60
CA THR A 15 -9.31 -2.00 3.63
C THR A 15 -8.66 -0.63 3.65
N HIS A 16 -7.36 -0.57 3.95
CA HIS A 16 -6.59 0.67 4.09
C HIS A 16 -5.23 0.57 3.40
N TRP A 17 -4.65 1.71 3.05
CA TRP A 17 -3.24 1.78 2.66
C TRP A 17 -2.50 2.83 3.46
N LYS A 18 -1.22 2.57 3.71
CA LYS A 18 -0.33 3.50 4.41
C LYS A 18 0.70 4.06 3.44
N CYS A 19 0.71 5.39 3.29
CA CYS A 19 1.76 6.10 2.57
C CYS A 19 3.04 6.10 3.40
N VAL A 20 4.11 5.55 2.86
CA VAL A 20 5.46 5.53 3.45
C VAL A 20 6.47 6.19 2.53
N ARG A 21 6.04 7.22 1.80
CA ARG A 21 6.95 8.04 0.97
C ARG A 21 7.96 8.76 1.88
N PRO A 22 9.26 8.79 1.52
CA PRO A 22 10.26 9.55 2.25
C PRO A 22 9.92 11.05 2.30
N GLU A 23 10.12 11.66 3.45
CA GLU A 23 9.97 13.09 3.67
C GLU A 23 11.34 13.78 3.67
N ARG A 24 11.38 15.08 3.33
CA ARG A 24 12.64 15.85 3.24
C ARG A 24 13.41 15.95 4.55
N ASN A 25 12.75 15.74 5.68
CA ASN A 25 13.31 15.75 7.03
C ASN A 25 13.93 14.40 7.44
N GLY A 26 14.02 13.43 6.53
CA GLY A 26 14.57 12.09 6.81
C GLY A 26 13.55 11.10 7.40
N GLY A 27 12.28 11.49 7.54
CA GLY A 27 11.18 10.62 7.97
C GLY A 27 10.42 9.96 6.83
N PHE A 28 9.29 9.34 7.16
CA PHE A 28 8.32 8.82 6.20
C PHE A 28 6.93 9.39 6.50
N CYS A 29 6.12 9.59 5.45
CA CYS A 29 4.78 10.18 5.56
C CYS A 29 3.91 9.52 6.63
N ASN A 30 3.96 8.18 6.69
CA ASN A 30 3.28 7.31 7.65
C ASN A 30 1.77 7.56 7.84
N THR A 31 1.11 8.11 6.83
CA THR A 31 -0.32 8.40 6.88
C THR A 31 -1.09 7.20 6.37
N THR A 32 -2.11 6.74 7.12
CA THR A 32 -3.04 5.69 6.70
C THR A 32 -4.33 6.32 6.18
N MET A 33 -4.83 5.79 5.06
CA MET A 33 -6.06 6.21 4.39
C MET A 33 -6.88 5.00 3.97
N ASN A 34 -8.14 5.22 3.62
CA ASN A 34 -8.98 4.15 3.10
C ASN A 34 -8.47 3.67 1.74
N MET A 35 -8.71 2.41 1.40
CA MET A 35 -8.27 1.82 0.14
C MET A 35 -8.91 2.47 -1.10
N TRP A 36 -10.06 3.14 -0.97
CA TRP A 36 -10.67 3.89 -2.07
C TRP A 36 -10.01 5.26 -2.33
N GLU A 37 -9.18 5.76 -1.42
CA GLU A 37 -8.44 7.01 -1.60
C GLU A 37 -7.16 6.73 -2.39
N ASN A 38 -7.01 7.28 -3.60
CA ASN A 38 -5.78 7.09 -4.40
C ASN A 38 -4.68 8.12 -4.07
N GLN A 39 -5.00 9.21 -3.35
CA GLN A 39 -4.05 10.29 -3.07
C GLN A 39 -3.81 10.45 -1.57
N CYS A 40 -2.55 10.64 -1.20
CA CYS A 40 -2.18 10.88 0.18
C CYS A 40 -2.66 12.24 0.67
N ARG A 41 -3.56 12.26 1.67
CA ARG A 41 -4.06 13.50 2.27
C ARG A 41 -3.00 14.38 2.96
N LYS A 42 -1.84 13.82 3.33
CA LYS A 42 -0.74 14.56 3.98
C LYS A 42 0.26 15.11 2.98
N CYS A 43 0.74 14.29 2.05
CA CYS A 43 1.84 14.66 1.15
C CYS A 43 1.43 14.80 -0.33
N ALA A 44 0.14 14.67 -0.63
CA ALA A 44 -0.46 14.72 -1.98
C ALA A 44 0.09 13.70 -2.99
N ALA A 45 0.94 12.76 -2.55
CA ALA A 45 1.46 11.71 -3.41
C ALA A 45 0.35 10.72 -3.79
N ILE A 46 0.33 10.32 -5.05
CA ILE A 46 -0.54 9.23 -5.52
C ILE A 46 -0.03 7.92 -4.89
N ARG A 47 -0.93 6.95 -4.67
CA ARG A 47 -0.58 5.62 -4.21
C ARG A 47 0.33 4.95 -5.25
N GLU A 48 1.61 4.85 -4.92
CA GLU A 48 2.65 4.43 -5.85
C GLU A 48 3.40 3.19 -5.33
N PRO A 49 3.94 2.35 -6.23
CA PRO A 49 4.72 1.18 -5.86
C PRO A 49 5.83 1.47 -4.86
N ARG A 50 6.10 0.51 -3.98
CA ARG A 50 7.12 0.56 -2.90
C ARG A 50 6.84 1.58 -1.78
N PHE A 51 5.96 2.55 -1.97
CA PHE A 51 5.62 3.56 -0.97
C PHE A 51 4.19 3.46 -0.43
N ALA A 52 3.48 2.39 -0.78
CA ALA A 52 2.15 2.09 -0.27
C ALA A 52 2.12 0.71 0.38
N PHE A 53 1.89 0.65 1.68
CA PHE A 53 1.65 -0.61 2.39
C PHE A 53 0.17 -0.93 2.43
N ALA A 54 -0.16 -2.21 2.18
CA ALA A 54 -1.50 -2.73 2.36
C ALA A 54 -1.75 -2.94 3.85
N MET A 55 -2.88 -2.43 4.34
CA MET A 55 -3.21 -2.41 5.76
C MET A 55 -4.64 -2.94 6.01
N THR A 56 -4.82 -3.63 7.13
CA THR A 56 -6.15 -3.89 7.68
C THR A 56 -6.72 -2.64 8.35
N ARG A 57 -8.01 -2.70 8.73
CA ARG A 57 -8.67 -1.65 9.50
C ARG A 57 -8.09 -1.49 10.90
N GLU A 58 -7.60 -2.58 11.47
CA GLU A 58 -6.97 -2.67 12.79
C GLU A 58 -5.51 -2.16 12.78
N GLY A 59 -4.96 -1.87 11.60
CA GLY A 59 -3.61 -1.34 11.44
C GLY A 59 -2.53 -2.41 11.26
N HIS A 60 -2.91 -3.66 10.96
CA HIS A 60 -1.95 -4.69 10.61
C HIS A 60 -1.47 -4.53 9.17
N LYS A 61 -0.17 -4.72 8.94
CA LYS A 61 0.39 -4.72 7.59
C LYS A 61 0.13 -6.08 6.95
N LEU A 62 -0.45 -6.05 5.75
CA LEU A 62 -0.71 -7.23 4.93
C LEU A 62 0.31 -7.40 3.81
N GLY A 63 0.94 -6.31 3.37
CA GLY A 63 1.73 -6.33 2.15
C GLY A 63 2.16 -4.95 1.66
N VAL A 64 2.50 -4.89 0.38
CA VAL A 64 2.99 -3.68 -0.31
C VAL A 64 2.51 -3.63 -1.75
N LEU A 65 2.26 -2.43 -2.26
CA LEU A 65 2.03 -2.21 -3.69
C LEU A 65 3.33 -2.48 -4.45
N GLY A 66 3.34 -3.54 -5.26
CA GLY A 66 4.52 -4.02 -5.97
C GLY A 66 4.80 -3.28 -7.27
N SER A 67 3.74 -3.07 -8.05
CA SER A 67 3.79 -2.38 -9.33
C SER A 67 2.41 -1.82 -9.70
N VAL A 68 2.39 -0.89 -10.65
CA VAL A 68 1.20 -0.43 -11.36
C VAL A 68 1.51 -0.60 -12.84
N ASP A 69 0.58 -1.17 -13.62
CA ASP A 69 0.77 -1.35 -15.05
C ASP A 69 0.34 -0.11 -15.87
N ILE A 70 0.38 -0.22 -17.20
CA ILE A 70 0.06 0.89 -18.11
C ILE A 70 -1.41 1.32 -18.05
N ASP A 71 -2.30 0.43 -17.61
CA ASP A 71 -3.74 0.68 -17.49
C ASP A 71 -4.12 1.15 -16.07
N ASN A 72 -3.12 1.49 -15.24
CA ASN A 72 -3.25 1.84 -13.83
C ASN A 72 -3.80 0.69 -12.95
N VAL A 73 -3.61 -0.56 -13.36
CA VAL A 73 -3.97 -1.71 -12.54
C VAL A 73 -2.88 -1.96 -11.51
N GLU A 74 -3.28 -1.94 -10.25
CA GLU A 74 -2.38 -2.16 -9.12
C GLU A 74 -2.11 -3.64 -8.91
N MET A 75 -0.83 -3.98 -8.74
CA MET A 75 -0.37 -5.32 -8.40
C MET A 75 0.20 -5.36 -6.99
N TRP A 76 -0.51 -6.00 -6.08
CA TRP A 76 -0.19 -6.12 -4.67
C TRP A 76 0.63 -7.37 -4.37
N HIS A 77 1.60 -7.24 -3.46
CA HIS A 77 2.31 -8.36 -2.86
C HIS A 77 1.86 -8.51 -1.41
N TYR A 78 1.12 -9.58 -1.13
CA TYR A 78 0.73 -9.92 0.23
C TYR A 78 1.75 -10.84 0.90
N GLU A 79 1.92 -10.64 2.20
CA GLU A 79 2.70 -11.51 3.07
C GLU A 79 1.85 -12.77 3.36
N LEU A 80 2.47 -13.95 3.29
CA LEU A 80 1.83 -15.19 3.70
C LEU A 80 1.66 -15.20 5.22
N GLU A 81 0.44 -15.44 5.69
CA GLU A 81 0.20 -15.78 7.09
C GLU A 81 0.87 -17.14 7.36
N THR A 82 1.82 -17.16 8.30
CA THR A 82 2.50 -18.38 8.77
C THR A 82 1.76 -18.98 9.95
#